data_AF-A0A075GA34-F1
#
_entry.id   AF-A0A075GA34-F1
#
_cell.length_a   1.000
_cell.length_b   1.000
_cell.length_c   1.000
_cell.angle_alpha   90.00
_cell.angle_beta   90.00
_cell.angle_gamma   90.00
#
_symmetry.space_group_name_H-M   'P 1'
#
loop_
_entity.id
_entity.type
_entity.pdbx_description
1 polymer ?
#
loop_
_entity_poly.entity_id
_entity_poly.type
_entity_poly.pdbx_seq_one_letter_code
_entity_poly.pdbx_strand_id
1 'polypeptide(L)' 'MGSKEKCTMCDEKVQQRYMPMQEWGIKGPLCGKCYSKLVHEHYPGDHIRVNKDLD' A
#
# COMPACT_ATOMS: atom_id res chain seq x y z
N MET A 1 -2.98 0.08 24.81
CA MET A 1 -3.63 1.15 24.02
C MET A 1 -3.48 0.84 22.54
N GLY A 2 -4.53 0.31 21.90
CA GLY A 2 -4.50 0.08 20.46
C GLY A 2 -4.69 1.41 19.74
N SER A 3 -3.61 1.98 19.20
CA SER A 3 -3.67 3.12 18.30
C SER A 3 -4.59 2.73 17.13
N LYS A 4 -5.79 3.33 17.10
CA LYS A 4 -6.70 3.26 15.95
C LYS A 4 -6.08 4.10 14.84
N GLU A 5 -4.97 3.65 14.29
CA GLU A 5 -4.38 4.30 13.13
C GLU A 5 -5.39 4.29 11.99
N LYS A 6 -5.52 5.44 11.37
CA LYS A 6 -6.45 5.69 10.28
C LYS A 6 -5.66 5.88 9.01
N CYS A 7 -6.23 5.41 7.91
CA CYS A 7 -5.61 5.54 6.60
C CYS A 7 -5.59 7.03 6.22
N THR A 8 -4.44 7.56 5.82
CA THR A 8 -4.33 8.97 5.40
C THR A 8 -5.16 9.28 4.14
N MET A 9 -5.53 8.26 3.36
CA MET A 9 -6.30 8.42 2.10
C MET A 9 -7.81 8.23 2.25
N CYS A 10 -8.27 7.31 3.12
CA CYS A 10 -9.70 6.99 3.25
C CYS A 10 -10.27 7.18 4.67
N ASP A 11 -9.45 7.60 5.63
CA ASP A 11 -9.77 7.76 7.07
C ASP A 11 -10.30 6.49 7.77
N GLU A 12 -10.40 5.37 7.06
CA GLU A 12 -10.80 4.09 7.63
C GLU A 12 -9.74 3.53 8.58
N LYS A 13 -10.19 2.69 9.51
CA LYS A 13 -9.32 1.99 10.45
C LYS A 13 -8.34 1.09 9.71
N VAL A 14 -7.05 1.30 9.96
CA VAL A 14 -5.96 0.49 9.42
C VAL A 14 -5.84 -0.78 10.25
N GLN A 15 -6.19 -1.93 9.66
CA GLN A 15 -5.90 -3.24 10.26
C GLN A 15 -4.43 -3.62 10.11
N GLN A 16 -3.83 -3.27 8.96
CA GLN A 16 -2.45 -3.55 8.60
C GLN A 16 -1.84 -2.27 8.08
N ARG A 17 -0.77 -1.79 8.73
CA ARG A 17 -0.08 -0.55 8.36
C ARG A 17 0.77 -0.78 7.12
N TYR A 18 0.52 0.00 6.08
CA TYR A 18 1.41 0.11 4.92
C TYR A 18 2.03 1.50 4.90
N MET A 19 3.35 1.56 4.70
CA MET A 19 4.06 2.82 4.51
C MET A 19 4.17 3.08 3.01
N PRO A 20 3.71 4.24 2.50
CA PRO A 20 3.85 4.59 1.09
C PRO A 20 5.32 4.63 0.67
N MET A 21 5.60 4.36 -0.61
CA MET A 21 6.93 4.56 -1.19
C MET A 21 7.30 6.04 -1.18
N GLN A 22 8.58 6.35 -1.00
CA GLN A 22 9.02 7.76 -0.91
C GLN A 22 8.71 8.56 -2.17
N GLU A 23 8.76 7.90 -3.33
CA GLU A 23 8.47 8.50 -4.64
C GLU A 23 7.01 8.95 -4.80
N TRP A 24 6.08 8.39 -4.04
CA TRP A 24 4.66 8.78 -4.10
C TRP A 24 4.38 10.10 -3.39
N GLY A 25 5.31 10.61 -2.57
CA GLY A 25 5.16 11.89 -1.86
C GLY A 25 4.07 11.91 -0.77
N ILE A 26 3.55 10.74 -0.38
CA ILE A 26 2.48 10.62 0.63
C ILE A 26 3.09 10.45 2.02
N LYS A 27 2.59 11.21 3.01
CA LYS A 27 3.00 11.10 4.41
C LYS A 27 1.87 10.52 5.25
N GLY A 28 2.20 9.47 6.00
CA GLY A 28 1.28 8.80 6.93
C GLY A 28 0.98 7.36 6.57
N PRO A 29 0.31 6.61 7.47
CA PRO A 29 -0.02 5.22 7.24
C PRO A 29 -1.16 5.05 6.24
N LEU A 30 -1.07 4.02 5.41
CA LEU A 30 -2.10 3.61 4.48
C LEU A 30 -2.68 2.25 4.90
N CYS A 31 -3.96 2.04 4.57
CA CYS A 31 -4.54 0.71 4.58
C CYS A 31 -4.15 -0.06 3.31
N GLY A 32 -4.23 -1.39 3.34
CA GLY A 32 -3.84 -2.23 2.20
C GLY A 32 -4.60 -1.91 0.91
N LYS A 33 -5.88 -1.53 0.99
CA LYS A 33 -6.68 -1.12 -0.17
C LYS A 33 -6.11 0.11 -0.86
N CYS A 34 -5.80 1.17 -0.08
CA CYS A 34 -5.23 2.41 -0.62
C CYS A 34 -3.81 2.20 -1.12
N TYR A 35 -3.01 1.39 -0.42
CA TYR A 35 -1.67 1.05 -0.87
C TYR A 35 -1.69 0.32 -2.21
N SER A 36 -2.50 -0.73 -2.37
CA SER A 36 -2.63 -1.46 -3.64
C SER A 36 -3.12 -0.57 -4.79
N LYS A 37 -4.02 0.38 -4.50
CA LYS A 37 -4.48 1.34 -5.51
C LYS A 37 -3.34 2.22 -6.00
N LEU A 38 -2.49 2.70 -5.10
CA LEU A 38 -1.30 3.48 -5.44
C LEU A 38 -0.29 2.66 -6.24
N VAL A 39 -0.04 1.41 -5.85
CA VAL A 39 0.83 0.51 -6.63
C VAL A 39 0.32 0.39 -8.06
N HIS A 40 -0.99 0.16 -8.24
CA HIS A 40 -1.60 0.03 -9.57
C HIS A 40 -1.55 1.34 -10.39
N GLU A 41 -1.62 2.50 -9.73
CA GLU A 41 -1.57 3.80 -10.39
C GLU A 41 -0.13 4.22 -10.76
N HIS A 42 0.84 3.94 -9.88
CA HIS A 42 2.25 4.29 -10.10
C HIS A 42 3.01 3.29 -10.98
N TYR A 43 2.63 2.02 -10.94
CA TYR A 43 3.23 0.96 -11.75
C TYR A 43 2.16 0.30 -12.62
N PRO A 44 1.63 1.01 -13.63
CA PRO A 44 0.66 0.42 -14.54
C PRO A 44 1.33 -0.68 -15.38
N GLY A 45 0.65 -1.82 -15.55
CA GLY A 45 1.13 -2.92 -16.39
C GLY A 45 0.79 -4.30 -15.83
N ASP A 46 1.15 -5.34 -16.57
CA ASP A 46 0.99 -6.72 -16.13
C ASP A 46 2.15 -7.11 -15.20
N HIS A 47 1.86 -7.34 -13.93
CA HIS A 47 2.86 -7.72 -12.94
C HIS A 47 3.03 -9.25 -12.91
N ILE A 48 4.03 -9.76 -13.64
CA ILE A 48 4.38 -11.17 -13.56
C ILE A 48 5.31 -11.44 -12.37
N ARG A 49 5.07 -12.56 -11.67
CA ARG A 49 6.04 -13.08 -10.69
C ARG A 49 7.20 -13.70 -11.47
N VAL A 50 8.32 -12.98 -11.54
CA VAL A 50 9.55 -13.51 -12.12
C VAL A 50 10.16 -14.57 -11.19
N ASN A 51 10.82 -15.59 -11.77
CA ASN A 51 11.45 -16.70 -11.06
C ASN A 51 10.47 -17.64 -10.32
N LYS A 52 9.25 -17.82 -10.84
CA LYS A 52 8.31 -18.83 -10.31
C LYS A 52 8.84 -20.25 -10.51
N ASP A 53 9.68 -20.43 -11.52
CA ASP A 53 10.39 -21.65 -11.89
C ASP A 53 11.47 -22.10 -10.90
N LEU A 54 11.82 -21.30 -9.88
CA LEU A 54 12.79 -21.66 -8.83
C LEU A 54 12.14 -22.27 -7.56
N ASP A 55 10.82 -22.47 -7.53
CA ASP A 55 10.05 -23.07 -6.43
C ASP A 55 9.89 -24.61 -6.59
#